data_AF-W2GAG7-F1
#
_entry.id   AF-W2GAG7-F1
#
_cell.length_a   1.000
_cell.length_b   1.000
_cell.length_c   1.000
_cell.angle_alpha   90.00
_cell.angle_beta   90.00
_cell.angle_gamma   90.00
#
_symmetry.space_group_name_H-M   'P 1'
#
loop_
_entity.id
_entity.type
_entity.pdbx_description
1 polymer ?
#
loop_
_entity_poly.entity_id
_entity_poly.type
_entity_poly.pdbx_seq_one_letter_code
_entity_poly.pdbx_strand_id
1 'polypeptide(L)'
;MKNDQAGDRPQDPRHVYANPLEPTICPILALGVYWSMFTFDQANGRFFLGGSQYDRFRKQLGRTFNQDDVSNELKRRAVKPDEIGTPSLRKGAATFASSGSTACPSSTTVNLRAGWSLGGVQNTYLRYEAAGDMHVGRTVTGLPTDSHTFACLPPHLSSCDDQVEQAISIAFPRSPASIHYILEYALASLVYLREYLKKRFQPHGLFYTPLFTTNTMLTELADRLQGGTLQPLRSDQLASLLMLLSSPTWRPYSRASYKQ
;
A
#
# COMPACT_ATOMS: atom_id res chain seq x y z
N MET A 1 -17.44 -7.51 -0.23
CA MET A 1 -18.14 -7.84 -1.50
C MET A 1 -18.06 -6.62 -2.41
N LYS A 2 -18.23 -6.75 -3.74
CA LYS A 2 -18.11 -5.60 -4.68
C LYS A 2 -18.98 -4.38 -4.32
N ASN A 3 -20.06 -4.60 -3.56
CA ASN A 3 -21.05 -3.57 -3.22
C ASN A 3 -20.96 -3.11 -1.75
N ASP A 4 -19.93 -3.52 -1.02
CA ASP A 4 -19.72 -3.15 0.38
C ASP A 4 -18.73 -1.98 0.48
N GLN A 5 -19.16 -0.81 0.00
CA GLN A 5 -18.31 0.39 -0.04
C GLN A 5 -18.13 1.01 1.36
N ALA A 6 -19.09 0.81 2.25
CA ALA A 6 -19.05 1.30 3.63
C ALA A 6 -18.25 0.37 4.56
N GLY A 7 -18.02 -0.89 4.15
CA GLY A 7 -17.35 -1.88 4.99
C GLY A 7 -18.22 -2.41 6.13
N ASP A 8 -19.54 -2.22 6.03
CA ASP A 8 -20.51 -2.58 7.07
C ASP A 8 -20.68 -4.10 7.21
N ARG A 9 -20.24 -4.87 6.21
CA ARG A 9 -20.36 -6.33 6.25
C ARG A 9 -19.12 -6.93 6.90
N PRO A 10 -19.28 -7.87 7.84
CA PRO A 10 -18.16 -8.62 8.39
C PRO A 10 -17.34 -9.21 7.24
N GLN A 11 -16.11 -8.75 7.13
CA GLN A 11 -15.19 -9.15 6.08
C GLN A 11 -13.79 -9.24 6.66
N ASP A 12 -13.03 -10.16 6.09
CA ASP A 12 -11.63 -10.28 6.43
C ASP A 12 -10.87 -8.98 6.11
N PRO A 13 -9.92 -8.58 6.97
CA PRO A 13 -9.16 -7.35 6.77
C PRO A 13 -8.33 -7.43 5.47
N ARG A 14 -8.31 -6.33 4.71
CA ARG A 14 -7.45 -6.17 3.52
C ARG A 14 -6.38 -5.14 3.82
N HIS A 15 -5.16 -5.59 4.04
CA HIS A 15 -4.07 -4.69 4.37
C HIS A 15 -3.59 -3.94 3.11
N VAL A 16 -3.24 -2.67 3.29
CA VAL A 16 -2.58 -1.84 2.27
C VAL A 16 -1.11 -1.76 2.60
N TYR A 17 -0.24 -1.99 1.62
CA TYR A 17 1.21 -2.03 1.82
C TYR A 17 1.88 -0.83 1.15
N ALA A 18 2.91 -0.28 1.79
CA ALA A 18 3.74 0.74 1.15
C ALA A 18 4.76 0.08 0.22
N ASN A 19 5.11 0.79 -0.85
CA ASN A 19 6.27 0.46 -1.67
C ASN A 19 7.24 1.65 -1.69
N PRO A 20 8.20 1.71 -0.76
CA PRO A 20 9.17 2.81 -0.73
C PRO A 20 10.22 2.71 -1.87
N LEU A 21 10.32 1.58 -2.56
CA LEU A 21 11.24 1.36 -3.68
C LEU A 21 10.70 1.93 -4.99
N GLU A 22 9.38 1.91 -5.18
CA GLU A 22 8.71 2.50 -6.34
C GLU A 22 7.67 3.55 -5.89
N PRO A 23 8.11 4.79 -5.64
CA PRO A 23 7.25 5.88 -5.16
C PRO A 23 6.03 6.15 -6.06
N THR A 24 6.11 5.90 -7.37
CA THR A 24 5.04 6.25 -8.32
C THR A 24 3.77 5.40 -8.14
N ILE A 25 3.90 4.19 -7.59
CA ILE A 25 2.79 3.26 -7.37
C ILE A 25 2.51 3.02 -5.87
N CYS A 26 3.23 3.69 -4.98
CA CYS A 26 3.10 3.50 -3.54
C CYS A 26 1.78 4.10 -3.02
N PRO A 27 0.83 3.28 -2.53
CA PRO A 27 -0.48 3.79 -2.12
C PRO A 27 -0.39 4.67 -0.87
N ILE A 28 0.50 4.36 0.08
CA ILE A 28 0.67 5.15 1.31
C ILE A 28 1.25 6.53 1.01
N LEU A 29 2.23 6.62 0.10
CA LEU A 29 2.74 7.90 -0.37
C LEU A 29 1.65 8.69 -1.09
N ALA A 30 0.89 8.05 -1.98
CA ALA A 30 -0.18 8.71 -2.72
C ALA A 30 -1.25 9.28 -1.78
N LEU A 31 -1.61 8.56 -0.72
CA LEU A 31 -2.50 9.05 0.35
C LEU A 31 -1.89 10.25 1.09
N GLY A 32 -0.62 10.17 1.46
CA GLY A 32 0.09 11.30 2.10
C GLY A 32 0.09 12.55 1.22
N VAL A 33 0.48 12.43 -0.05
CA VAL A 33 0.47 13.56 -0.99
C VAL A 33 -0.94 14.14 -1.14
N TYR A 34 -1.97 13.28 -1.25
CA TYR A 34 -3.35 13.73 -1.37
C TYR A 34 -3.82 14.47 -0.12
N TRP A 35 -3.68 13.89 1.07
CA TRP A 35 -4.16 14.50 2.32
C TRP A 35 -3.35 15.72 2.75
N SER A 36 -2.10 15.86 2.31
CA SER A 36 -1.34 17.11 2.50
C SER A 36 -1.87 18.26 1.65
N MET A 37 -2.51 17.96 0.53
CA MET A 37 -3.05 18.99 -0.38
C MET A 37 -4.54 19.23 -0.20
N PHE A 38 -5.28 18.24 0.27
CA PHE A 38 -6.72 18.27 0.37
C PHE A 38 -7.17 17.90 1.80
N THR A 39 -8.07 18.71 2.35
CA THR A 39 -8.61 18.48 3.70
C THR A 39 -9.67 17.37 3.72
N PHE A 40 -9.95 16.84 4.91
CA PHE A 40 -10.99 15.85 5.13
C PHE A 40 -12.38 16.49 5.17
N ASP A 41 -13.36 15.82 4.55
CA ASP A 41 -14.77 16.21 4.67
C ASP A 41 -15.35 15.64 5.98
N GLN A 42 -15.16 16.39 7.06
CA GLN A 42 -15.66 16.01 8.38
C GLN A 42 -17.19 15.98 8.46
N ALA A 43 -17.90 16.74 7.63
CA ALA A 43 -19.37 16.78 7.66
C ALA A 43 -19.98 15.44 7.21
N ASN A 44 -19.35 14.81 6.20
CA ASN A 44 -19.82 13.54 5.65
C ASN A 44 -18.94 12.34 6.02
N GLY A 45 -17.89 12.55 6.84
CA GLY A 45 -16.93 11.51 7.22
C GLY A 45 -16.15 10.91 6.03
N ARG A 46 -15.90 11.68 4.97
CA ARG A 46 -15.26 11.18 3.74
C ARG A 46 -13.77 11.49 3.70
N PHE A 47 -12.97 10.48 3.35
CA PHE A 47 -11.52 10.63 3.17
C PHE A 47 -11.12 11.33 1.86
N PHE A 48 -12.01 11.34 0.87
CA PHE A 48 -11.79 11.96 -0.43
C PHE A 48 -12.89 12.97 -0.70
N LEU A 49 -12.50 14.19 -1.07
CA LEU A 49 -13.44 15.25 -1.39
C LEU A 49 -14.32 14.89 -2.59
N GLY A 50 -15.54 15.42 -2.60
CA GLY A 50 -16.51 15.24 -3.68
C GLY A 50 -17.33 13.95 -3.61
N GLY A 51 -18.26 13.81 -4.55
CA GLY A 51 -19.08 12.61 -4.76
C GLY A 51 -18.55 11.70 -5.86
N SER A 52 -19.13 10.50 -5.98
CA SER A 52 -18.94 9.57 -7.11
C SER A 52 -17.49 9.26 -7.45
N GLN A 53 -16.71 8.80 -6.45
CA GLN A 53 -15.28 8.51 -6.60
C GLN A 53 -14.99 7.52 -7.74
N TYR A 54 -15.87 6.54 -7.95
CA TYR A 54 -15.77 5.60 -9.07
C TYR A 54 -15.81 6.30 -10.43
N ASP A 55 -16.77 7.22 -10.64
CA ASP A 55 -16.91 7.93 -11.93
C ASP A 55 -15.78 8.92 -12.15
N ARG A 56 -15.31 9.59 -11.09
CA ARG A 56 -14.13 10.46 -11.14
C ARG A 56 -12.90 9.69 -11.58
N PHE A 57 -12.64 8.55 -10.95
CA PHE A 57 -11.52 7.69 -11.31
C PHE A 57 -11.65 7.18 -12.75
N ARG A 58 -12.82 6.70 -13.16
CA ARG A 58 -13.09 6.25 -14.54
C ARG A 58 -12.81 7.36 -15.57
N LYS A 59 -13.28 8.58 -15.32
CA LYS A 59 -13.05 9.73 -16.20
C LYS A 59 -11.56 10.08 -16.27
N GLN A 60 -10.86 10.07 -15.13
CA GLN A 60 -9.43 10.37 -15.09
C GLN A 60 -8.62 9.30 -15.83
N LEU A 61 -8.96 8.02 -15.66
CA LEU A 61 -8.35 6.91 -16.39
C LEU A 61 -8.52 7.07 -17.91
N GLY A 62 -9.73 7.43 -18.36
CA GLY A 62 -9.98 7.72 -19.77
C GLY A 62 -9.16 8.90 -20.30
N ARG A 63 -8.97 9.96 -19.50
CA ARG A 63 -8.08 11.08 -19.85
C ARG A 63 -6.63 10.63 -19.98
N THR A 64 -6.15 9.78 -19.07
CA THR A 64 -4.79 9.22 -19.13
C THR A 64 -4.56 8.39 -20.40
N PHE A 65 -5.53 7.56 -20.80
CA PHE A 65 -5.41 6.79 -22.06
C PHE A 65 -5.38 7.66 -23.33
N ASN A 66 -5.91 8.89 -23.24
CA ASN A 66 -5.91 9.84 -24.35
C ASN A 66 -4.65 10.74 -24.38
N GLN A 67 -3.74 10.64 -23.41
CA GLN A 67 -2.45 11.32 -23.49
C GLN A 67 -1.60 10.69 -24.61
N ASP A 68 -0.87 11.51 -25.36
CA ASP A 68 -0.17 11.06 -26.58
C ASP A 68 0.80 9.91 -26.32
N ASP A 69 1.57 9.98 -25.24
CA ASP A 69 2.52 8.95 -24.82
C ASP A 69 1.83 7.62 -24.52
N VAL A 70 0.75 7.65 -23.74
CA VAL A 70 -0.02 6.46 -23.37
C VAL A 70 -0.78 5.88 -24.58
N SER A 71 -1.41 6.74 -25.37
CA SER A 71 -2.15 6.35 -26.58
C SER A 71 -1.24 5.68 -27.60
N ASN A 72 -0.03 6.21 -27.80
CA ASN A 72 0.97 5.62 -28.67
C ASN A 72 1.44 4.25 -28.16
N GLU A 73 1.63 4.11 -26.85
CA GLU A 73 2.00 2.83 -26.24
C GLU A 73 0.88 1.79 -26.35
N LEU A 74 -0.38 2.19 -26.17
CA LEU A 74 -1.55 1.32 -26.37
C LEU A 74 -1.65 0.83 -27.81
N LYS A 75 -1.47 1.73 -28.79
CA LYS A 75 -1.41 1.37 -30.22
C LYS A 75 -0.26 0.40 -30.51
N ARG A 76 0.94 0.65 -29.96
CA ARG A 76 2.11 -0.21 -30.11
C ARG A 76 1.85 -1.63 -29.60
N ARG A 77 1.06 -1.77 -28.53
CA ARG A 77 0.68 -3.07 -27.95
C ARG A 77 -0.59 -3.68 -28.54
N ALA A 78 -1.20 -3.03 -29.54
CA ALA A 78 -2.48 -3.42 -30.13
C ALA A 78 -3.62 -3.55 -29.11
N VAL A 79 -3.61 -2.72 -28.05
CA VAL A 79 -4.65 -2.70 -27.02
C VAL A 79 -5.55 -1.49 -27.23
N LYS A 80 -6.86 -1.70 -27.25
CA LYS A 80 -7.81 -0.58 -27.35
C LYS A 80 -8.08 0.01 -25.96
N PRO A 81 -8.17 1.34 -25.79
CA PRO A 81 -8.53 1.95 -24.51
C PRO A 81 -9.82 1.39 -23.91
N ASP A 82 -10.83 1.10 -24.74
CA ASP A 82 -12.13 0.56 -24.32
C ASP A 82 -12.06 -0.87 -23.76
N GLU A 83 -10.96 -1.60 -24.02
CA GLU A 83 -10.72 -2.94 -23.45
C GLU A 83 -10.20 -2.86 -22.01
N ILE A 84 -9.69 -1.69 -21.59
CA ILE A 84 -9.19 -1.46 -20.22
C ILE A 84 -10.22 -0.65 -19.43
N GLY A 85 -10.99 -1.35 -18.60
CA GLY A 85 -11.92 -0.73 -17.67
C GLY A 85 -11.40 -0.67 -16.23
N THR A 86 -12.14 0.01 -15.36
CA THR A 86 -11.98 -0.05 -13.90
C THR A 86 -11.88 -1.48 -13.35
N PRO A 87 -12.68 -2.47 -13.81
CA PRO A 87 -12.53 -3.86 -13.38
C PRO A 87 -11.20 -4.50 -13.81
N SER A 88 -10.59 -4.03 -14.90
CA SER A 88 -9.34 -4.57 -15.45
C SER A 88 -8.17 -4.35 -14.48
N LEU A 89 -8.18 -3.31 -13.66
CA LEU A 89 -7.15 -3.09 -12.63
C LEU A 89 -7.14 -4.21 -11.59
N ARG A 90 -8.31 -4.58 -11.07
CA ARG A 90 -8.44 -5.66 -10.09
C ARG A 90 -8.13 -7.03 -10.71
N LYS A 91 -8.61 -7.28 -11.94
CA LYS A 91 -8.32 -8.53 -12.67
C LYS A 91 -6.82 -8.64 -13.00
N GLY A 92 -6.24 -7.56 -13.51
CA GLY A 92 -4.81 -7.47 -13.84
C GLY A 92 -3.93 -7.65 -12.62
N ALA A 93 -4.29 -7.06 -11.47
CA ALA A 93 -3.58 -7.28 -10.21
C ALA A 93 -3.63 -8.75 -9.76
N ALA A 94 -4.77 -9.44 -9.93
CA ALA A 94 -4.89 -10.86 -9.64
C ALA A 94 -4.03 -11.72 -10.58
N THR A 95 -4.04 -11.42 -11.89
CA THR A 95 -3.16 -12.09 -12.87
C THR A 95 -1.69 -11.83 -12.58
N PHE A 96 -1.32 -10.60 -12.25
CA PHE A 96 0.05 -10.23 -11.90
C PHE A 96 0.52 -10.98 -10.65
N ALA A 97 -0.30 -11.03 -9.60
CA ALA A 97 0.04 -11.76 -8.39
C ALA A 97 0.17 -13.28 -8.63
N SER A 98 -0.74 -13.88 -9.39
CA SER A 98 -0.76 -15.34 -9.60
C SER A 98 0.23 -15.84 -10.66
N SER A 99 0.62 -15.01 -11.63
CA SER A 99 1.43 -15.43 -12.78
C SER A 99 2.74 -14.65 -12.93
N GLY A 100 3.03 -13.68 -12.06
CA GLY A 100 4.23 -12.83 -12.16
C GLY A 100 5.52 -13.48 -11.67
N SER A 101 5.44 -14.65 -11.01
CA SER A 101 6.60 -15.37 -10.46
C SER A 101 6.28 -16.86 -10.28
N THR A 102 7.32 -17.69 -10.23
CA THR A 102 7.22 -19.11 -9.83
C THR A 102 6.97 -19.28 -8.33
N ALA A 103 7.20 -18.24 -7.53
CA ALA A 103 6.92 -18.17 -6.10
C ALA A 103 5.65 -17.34 -5.80
N CYS A 104 4.64 -17.43 -6.66
CA CYS A 104 3.41 -16.66 -6.51
C CYS A 104 2.57 -17.07 -5.28
N PRO A 105 1.73 -16.17 -4.72
CA PRO A 105 0.75 -16.54 -3.71
C PRO A 105 -0.25 -17.57 -4.24
N SER A 106 -0.86 -18.32 -3.32
CA SER A 106 -1.90 -19.28 -3.67
C SER A 106 -3.09 -18.61 -4.37
N SER A 107 -3.71 -19.30 -5.33
CA SER A 107 -4.91 -18.84 -6.02
C SER A 107 -6.06 -18.53 -5.07
N THR A 108 -6.19 -19.31 -3.99
CA THR A 108 -7.12 -19.08 -2.88
C THR A 108 -6.95 -17.69 -2.30
N THR A 109 -5.73 -17.33 -1.90
CA THR A 109 -5.42 -16.04 -1.30
C THR A 109 -5.66 -14.89 -2.29
N VAL A 110 -5.27 -15.07 -3.55
CA VAL A 110 -5.51 -14.07 -4.61
C VAL A 110 -7.01 -13.84 -4.80
N ASN A 111 -7.81 -14.90 -4.86
CA ASN A 111 -9.27 -14.81 -5.01
C ASN A 111 -9.94 -14.15 -3.81
N LEU A 112 -9.54 -14.53 -2.58
CA LEU A 112 -10.03 -13.91 -1.36
C LEU A 112 -9.69 -12.41 -1.33
N ARG A 113 -8.47 -12.01 -1.70
CA ARG A 113 -8.04 -10.61 -1.78
C ARG A 113 -8.64 -9.84 -2.97
N ALA A 114 -9.06 -10.51 -4.04
CA ALA A 114 -9.85 -9.92 -5.11
C ALA A 114 -11.35 -9.80 -4.76
N GLY A 115 -11.77 -10.45 -3.66
CA GLY A 115 -13.16 -10.50 -3.23
C GLY A 115 -14.02 -11.37 -4.15
N TRP A 116 -13.43 -12.44 -4.69
CA TRP A 116 -14.09 -13.43 -5.55
C TRP A 116 -14.50 -14.65 -4.75
N SER A 117 -15.64 -15.25 -5.12
CA SER A 117 -16.08 -16.53 -4.57
C SER A 117 -15.15 -17.63 -5.06
N LEU A 118 -14.70 -18.50 -4.15
CA LEU A 118 -13.95 -19.72 -4.51
C LEU A 118 -14.87 -20.81 -5.07
N GLY A 119 -16.15 -20.76 -4.71
CA GLY A 119 -17.18 -21.67 -5.18
C GLY A 119 -17.28 -22.97 -4.38
N GLY A 120 -18.50 -23.50 -4.29
CA GLY A 120 -18.81 -24.81 -3.70
C GLY A 120 -18.13 -25.07 -2.35
N VAL A 121 -17.49 -26.24 -2.27
CA VAL A 121 -16.78 -26.75 -1.08
C VAL A 121 -15.65 -25.80 -0.65
N GLN A 122 -14.93 -25.16 -1.58
CA GLN A 122 -13.77 -24.34 -1.26
C GLN A 122 -14.12 -23.13 -0.36
N ASN A 123 -15.28 -22.49 -0.58
CA ASN A 123 -15.75 -21.39 0.27
C ASN A 123 -15.97 -21.80 1.75
N THR A 124 -16.19 -23.10 2.00
CA THR A 124 -16.45 -23.61 3.35
C THR A 124 -15.15 -23.78 4.13
N TYR A 125 -14.11 -24.31 3.46
CA TYR A 125 -12.89 -24.78 4.10
C TYR A 125 -11.69 -23.85 3.93
N LEU A 126 -11.66 -23.05 2.86
CA LEU A 126 -10.56 -22.15 2.58
C LEU A 126 -10.91 -20.75 3.06
N ARG A 127 -10.24 -20.31 4.12
CA ARG A 127 -10.48 -19.05 4.79
C ARG A 127 -9.33 -18.07 4.59
N TYR A 128 -9.59 -16.82 4.94
CA TYR A 128 -8.57 -15.80 4.98
C TYR A 128 -7.44 -16.18 5.93
N GLU A 129 -6.22 -15.92 5.48
CA GLU A 129 -5.01 -16.04 6.26
C GLU A 129 -4.14 -14.81 6.06
N ALA A 130 -3.72 -14.18 7.16
CA ALA A 130 -3.04 -12.89 7.14
C ALA A 130 -1.70 -12.94 6.37
N ALA A 131 -0.94 -14.02 6.52
CA ALA A 131 0.32 -14.23 5.79
C ALA A 131 0.10 -14.29 4.27
N GLY A 132 -0.99 -14.92 3.83
CA GLY A 132 -1.38 -14.92 2.43
C GLY A 132 -1.72 -13.51 1.94
N ASP A 133 -2.58 -12.81 2.67
CA ASP A 133 -2.96 -11.43 2.31
C ASP A 133 -1.75 -10.50 2.21
N MET A 134 -0.78 -10.69 3.11
CA MET A 134 0.51 -10.00 3.08
C MET A 134 1.33 -10.31 1.85
N HIS A 135 1.45 -11.59 1.47
CA HIS A 135 2.15 -11.97 0.25
C HIS A 135 1.48 -11.29 -0.96
N VAL A 136 0.18 -11.51 -1.18
CA VAL A 136 -0.52 -10.92 -2.34
C VAL A 136 -0.43 -9.39 -2.30
N GLY A 137 -0.62 -8.79 -1.13
CA GLY A 137 -0.60 -7.35 -0.97
C GLY A 137 0.72 -6.70 -1.32
N ARG A 138 1.83 -7.27 -0.86
CA ARG A 138 3.18 -6.81 -1.20
C ARG A 138 3.47 -7.00 -2.69
N THR A 139 3.08 -8.14 -3.25
CA THR A 139 3.23 -8.40 -4.69
C THR A 139 2.47 -7.36 -5.51
N VAL A 140 1.18 -7.10 -5.26
CA VAL A 140 0.41 -6.14 -6.06
C VAL A 140 0.85 -4.69 -5.88
N THR A 141 1.56 -4.36 -4.80
CA THR A 141 2.20 -3.05 -4.63
C THR A 141 3.52 -2.91 -5.40
N GLY A 142 3.96 -3.97 -6.09
CA GLY A 142 5.17 -3.96 -6.91
C GLY A 142 6.46 -4.19 -6.14
N LEU A 143 6.40 -4.77 -4.94
CA LEU A 143 7.61 -5.18 -4.22
C LEU A 143 8.25 -6.40 -4.91
N PRO A 144 9.59 -6.45 -5.03
CA PRO A 144 10.29 -7.50 -5.78
C PRO A 144 10.23 -8.85 -5.04
N THR A 145 9.44 -9.79 -5.55
CA THR A 145 9.19 -11.11 -4.90
C THR A 145 10.43 -12.00 -4.79
N ASP A 146 11.44 -11.75 -5.62
CA ASP A 146 12.70 -12.48 -5.72
C ASP A 146 13.84 -11.85 -4.90
N SER A 147 13.55 -10.78 -4.15
CA SER A 147 14.53 -10.06 -3.34
C SER A 147 14.14 -10.06 -1.86
N HIS A 148 15.13 -10.01 -0.98
CA HIS A 148 14.93 -9.79 0.46
C HIS A 148 14.17 -8.47 0.75
N THR A 149 14.26 -7.50 -0.15
CA THR A 149 13.52 -6.23 -0.04
C THR A 149 12.00 -6.41 -0.22
N PHE A 150 11.52 -7.59 -0.62
CA PHE A 150 10.09 -7.94 -0.53
C PHE A 150 9.53 -7.76 0.88
N ALA A 151 10.35 -8.05 1.89
CA ALA A 151 9.99 -7.97 3.30
C ALA A 151 10.24 -6.56 3.89
N CYS A 152 10.59 -5.56 3.07
CA CYS A 152 10.91 -4.23 3.60
C CYS A 152 9.73 -3.66 4.41
N LEU A 153 10.06 -2.99 5.52
CA LEU A 153 9.09 -2.27 6.30
C LEU A 153 8.75 -0.94 5.61
N PRO A 154 7.49 -0.47 5.69
CA PRO A 154 7.16 0.89 5.30
C PRO A 154 8.06 1.89 6.06
N PRO A 155 8.35 3.07 5.48
CA PRO A 155 8.93 4.16 6.24
C PRO A 155 8.05 4.46 7.47
N HIS A 156 8.66 4.54 8.64
CA HIS A 156 7.96 4.83 9.89
C HIS A 156 8.86 5.62 10.84
N LEU A 157 8.26 6.26 11.83
CA LEU A 157 8.98 6.98 12.88
C LEU A 157 9.22 6.05 14.07
N SER A 158 10.34 6.25 14.78
CA SER A 158 10.73 5.43 15.93
C SER A 158 9.77 5.51 17.11
N SER A 159 9.04 6.62 17.23
CA SER A 159 8.10 6.93 18.30
C SER A 159 7.15 8.03 17.85
N CYS A 160 5.92 8.02 18.38
CA CYS A 160 4.95 9.09 18.23
C CYS A 160 4.99 9.95 19.51
N ASP A 161 5.59 11.14 19.40
CA ASP A 161 5.64 12.13 20.47
C ASP A 161 4.93 13.43 20.05
N ASP A 162 4.91 14.42 20.93
CA ASP A 162 4.24 15.71 20.69
C ASP A 162 4.71 16.40 19.40
N GLN A 163 5.98 16.20 18.98
CA GLN A 163 6.46 16.75 17.72
C GLN A 163 5.85 16.04 16.51
N VAL A 164 5.73 14.72 16.56
CA VAL A 164 5.07 13.92 15.50
C VAL A 164 3.58 14.26 15.43
N GLU A 165 2.92 14.40 16.58
CA GLU A 165 1.51 14.82 16.63
C GLU A 165 1.32 16.21 16.04
N GLN A 166 2.21 17.15 16.36
CA GLN A 166 2.21 18.48 15.78
C GLN A 166 2.41 18.39 14.26
N ALA A 167 3.36 17.59 13.78
CA ALA A 167 3.61 17.40 12.36
C ALA A 167 2.41 16.78 11.63
N ILE A 168 1.73 15.80 12.22
CA ILE A 168 0.49 15.22 11.68
C ILE A 168 -0.60 16.28 11.59
N SER A 169 -0.79 17.10 12.62
CA SER A 169 -1.81 18.15 12.64
C SER A 169 -1.58 19.22 11.55
N ILE A 170 -0.32 19.54 11.28
CA ILE A 170 0.14 20.50 10.26
C ILE A 170 0.03 19.90 8.86
N ALA A 171 0.47 18.65 8.69
CA ALA A 171 0.48 17.96 7.41
C ALA A 171 -0.92 17.54 6.96
N PHE A 172 -1.80 17.17 7.89
CA PHE A 172 -3.10 16.57 7.61
C PHE A 172 -4.20 17.22 8.47
N PRO A 173 -4.52 18.50 8.20
CA PRO A 173 -5.47 19.24 9.01
C PRO A 173 -6.87 18.59 8.94
N ARG A 174 -7.58 18.61 10.08
CA ARG A 174 -8.95 18.08 10.24
C ARG A 174 -9.07 16.57 10.03
N SER A 175 -7.98 15.83 10.11
CA SER A 175 -8.01 14.37 10.06
C SER A 175 -8.78 13.75 11.24
N PRO A 176 -9.52 12.64 11.03
CA PRO A 176 -10.18 11.94 12.11
C PRO A 176 -9.19 11.09 12.91
N ALA A 177 -9.38 11.01 14.23
CA ALA A 177 -8.51 10.23 15.12
C ALA A 177 -8.46 8.73 14.77
N SER A 178 -9.51 8.19 14.13
CA SER A 178 -9.60 6.77 13.75
C SER A 178 -8.56 6.32 12.73
N ILE A 179 -7.94 7.25 11.99
CA ILE A 179 -6.92 6.93 10.97
C ILE A 179 -5.52 7.36 11.38
N HIS A 180 -5.32 7.74 12.64
CA HIS A 180 -4.07 8.33 13.13
C HIS A 180 -2.82 7.50 12.76
N TYR A 181 -2.85 6.18 12.98
CA TYR A 181 -1.76 5.29 12.57
C TYR A 181 -1.45 5.32 11.06
N ILE A 182 -2.46 5.53 10.21
CA ILE A 182 -2.26 5.66 8.75
C ILE A 182 -1.57 6.99 8.44
N LEU A 183 -1.89 8.06 9.18
CA LEU A 183 -1.27 9.37 9.02
C LEU A 183 0.20 9.34 9.44
N GLU A 184 0.57 8.58 10.47
CA GLU A 184 1.98 8.36 10.83
C GLU A 184 2.78 7.77 9.66
N TYR A 185 2.28 6.69 9.03
CA TYR A 185 2.93 6.10 7.86
C TYR A 185 2.92 7.02 6.63
N ALA A 186 1.85 7.79 6.45
CA ALA A 186 1.76 8.76 5.37
C ALA A 186 2.78 9.91 5.55
N LEU A 187 2.88 10.45 6.77
CA LEU A 187 3.88 11.46 7.15
C LEU A 187 5.29 10.90 6.92
N ALA A 188 5.59 9.73 7.47
CA ALA A 188 6.89 9.10 7.33
C ALA A 188 7.23 8.86 5.85
N SER A 189 6.27 8.45 5.02
CA SER A 189 6.46 8.27 3.58
C SER A 189 6.77 9.60 2.85
N LEU A 190 6.10 10.70 3.21
CA LEU A 190 6.38 12.03 2.65
C LEU A 190 7.78 12.51 3.02
N VAL A 191 8.19 12.37 4.29
CA VAL A 191 9.52 12.76 4.75
C VAL A 191 10.60 11.88 4.09
N TYR A 192 10.37 10.57 4.02
CA TYR A 192 11.29 9.60 3.40
C TYR A 192 11.51 9.90 1.91
N LEU A 193 10.45 10.24 1.17
CA LEU A 193 10.49 10.45 -0.29
C LEU A 193 10.58 11.93 -0.71
N ARG A 194 10.88 12.85 0.21
CA ARG A 194 10.91 14.30 -0.05
C ARG A 194 11.81 14.70 -1.23
N GLU A 195 13.00 14.12 -1.33
CA GLU A 195 13.96 14.45 -2.39
C GLU A 195 13.52 13.88 -3.75
N TYR A 196 12.94 12.68 -3.74
CA TYR A 196 12.30 12.11 -4.92
C TYR A 196 11.17 13.02 -5.42
N LEU A 197 10.30 13.48 -4.51
CA LEU A 197 9.17 14.36 -4.84
C LEU A 197 9.65 15.67 -5.47
N LYS A 198 10.64 16.35 -4.85
CA LYS A 198 11.23 17.61 -5.38
C LYS A 198 11.83 17.45 -6.78
N LYS A 199 12.45 16.29 -7.05
CA LYS A 199 13.02 16.00 -8.36
C LYS A 199 11.93 15.72 -9.41
N ARG A 200 10.88 14.99 -9.02
CA ARG A 200 9.85 14.51 -9.96
C ARG A 200 8.77 15.55 -10.28
N PHE A 201 8.39 16.35 -9.29
CA PHE A 201 7.33 17.34 -9.39
C PHE A 201 7.92 18.74 -9.53
N GLN A 202 7.76 19.38 -10.70
CA GLN A 202 8.18 20.77 -10.91
C GLN A 202 7.22 21.53 -11.83
N PRO A 203 6.70 22.70 -11.41
CA PRO A 203 6.29 23.12 -10.06
C PRO A 203 4.94 22.49 -9.63
N HIS A 204 4.77 22.18 -8.34
CA HIS A 204 3.57 21.47 -7.83
C HIS A 204 3.07 22.01 -6.48
N GLY A 205 1.74 21.99 -6.29
CA GLY A 205 1.04 22.53 -5.11
C GLY A 205 1.52 21.96 -3.76
N LEU A 206 2.02 20.72 -3.76
CA LEU A 206 2.55 20.03 -2.58
C LEU A 206 3.63 20.84 -1.84
N PHE A 207 4.51 21.54 -2.56
CA PHE A 207 5.62 22.27 -1.95
C PHE A 207 5.20 23.61 -1.30
N TYR A 208 3.94 24.01 -1.48
CA TYR A 208 3.34 25.14 -0.77
C TYR A 208 2.56 24.71 0.48
N THR A 209 2.49 23.40 0.76
CA THR A 209 1.83 22.90 1.96
C THR A 209 2.68 23.19 3.21
N PRO A 210 2.07 23.39 4.40
CA PRO A 210 2.78 23.76 5.63
C PRO A 210 3.93 22.83 6.03
N LEU A 211 3.80 21.53 5.72
CA LEU A 211 4.84 20.54 5.97
C LEU A 211 6.11 20.82 5.14
N PHE A 212 5.96 21.18 3.85
CA PHE A 212 7.09 21.37 2.93
C PHE A 212 7.69 22.78 2.95
N THR A 213 6.99 23.76 3.52
CA THR A 213 7.52 25.11 3.74
C THR A 213 8.38 25.19 5.01
N THR A 214 8.19 24.29 5.97
CA THR A 214 8.93 24.26 7.25
C THR A 214 10.11 23.29 7.17
N ASN A 215 11.25 23.74 6.61
CA ASN A 215 12.42 22.89 6.39
C ASN A 215 13.02 22.26 7.68
N THR A 216 12.91 22.92 8.82
CA THR A 216 13.43 22.43 10.11
C THR A 216 12.72 21.16 10.55
N MET A 217 11.38 21.17 10.54
CA MET A 217 10.54 20.03 10.92
C MET A 217 10.79 18.80 10.04
N LEU A 218 10.91 18.99 8.72
CA LEU A 218 11.22 17.88 7.81
C LEU A 218 12.60 17.25 8.08
N THR A 219 13.57 18.06 8.48
CA THR A 219 14.93 17.58 8.77
C THR A 219 14.95 16.80 10.09
N GLU A 220 14.33 17.34 11.14
CA GLU A 220 14.20 16.67 12.45
C GLU A 220 13.43 15.34 12.34
N LEU A 221 12.35 15.30 11.57
CA LEU A 221 11.61 14.06 11.32
C LEU A 221 12.43 13.06 10.51
N ALA A 222 13.25 13.52 9.57
CA ALA A 222 14.07 12.64 8.73
C ALA A 222 15.10 11.85 9.55
N ASP A 223 15.67 12.47 10.59
CA ASP A 223 16.65 11.83 11.48
C ASP A 223 16.03 10.69 12.32
N ARG A 224 14.70 10.68 12.45
CA ARG A 224 13.93 9.69 13.23
C ARG A 224 13.33 8.57 12.38
N LEU A 225 13.51 8.61 11.05
CA LEU A 225 12.94 7.63 10.14
C LEU A 225 13.60 6.25 10.26
N GLN A 226 12.78 5.21 10.15
CA GLN A 226 13.15 3.81 10.10
C GLN A 226 12.46 3.13 8.91
N GLY A 227 12.96 1.96 8.48
CA GLY A 227 12.41 1.22 7.35
C GLY A 227 12.74 1.85 5.99
N GLY A 228 11.85 1.72 4.99
CA GLY A 228 11.96 2.42 3.71
C GLY A 228 13.02 1.90 2.73
N THR A 229 13.94 1.04 3.20
CA THR A 229 15.10 0.48 2.47
C THR A 229 16.35 1.40 2.39
N LEU A 230 16.57 2.23 3.44
CA LEU A 230 17.86 2.89 3.71
C LEU A 230 18.31 2.65 5.15
N GLN A 231 18.77 1.43 5.44
CA GLN A 231 19.97 1.25 6.27
C GLN A 231 20.86 0.26 5.51
N PRO A 232 22.16 0.52 5.31
CA PRO A 232 23.07 -0.62 5.21
C PRO A 232 22.82 -1.41 6.49
N LEU A 233 22.39 -2.67 6.37
CA LEU A 233 22.29 -3.58 7.51
C LEU A 233 23.57 -3.41 8.33
N ARG A 234 23.50 -2.76 9.51
CA ARG A 234 24.59 -2.92 10.47
C ARG A 234 24.66 -4.42 10.71
N SER A 235 25.84 -4.97 10.52
CA SER A 235 26.19 -6.39 10.69
C SER A 235 25.58 -7.01 11.96
N ASP A 236 25.32 -6.18 12.96
CA ASP A 236 24.83 -6.56 14.28
C ASP A 236 23.32 -6.90 14.30
N GLN A 237 22.52 -6.45 13.32
CA GLN A 237 21.08 -6.78 13.27
C GLN A 237 20.77 -8.11 12.59
N LEU A 238 21.69 -8.64 11.76
CA LEU A 238 21.57 -9.98 11.19
C LEU A 238 21.71 -11.07 12.26
N ALA A 239 22.50 -10.82 13.31
CA ALA A 239 22.65 -11.73 14.43
C ALA A 239 21.32 -11.92 15.19
N SER A 240 20.57 -10.84 15.44
CA SER A 240 19.31 -10.90 16.17
C SER A 240 18.20 -11.61 15.39
N LEU A 241 18.14 -11.44 14.07
CA LEU A 241 17.17 -12.13 13.21
C LEU A 241 17.49 -13.63 13.06
N LEU A 242 18.77 -13.99 12.97
CA LEU A 242 19.22 -15.38 12.93
C LEU A 242 19.04 -16.10 14.28
N MET A 243 19.15 -15.39 15.42
CA MET A 243 18.86 -15.96 16.74
C MET A 243 17.37 -16.26 16.95
N LEU A 244 16.47 -15.43 16.39
CA LEU A 244 15.02 -15.68 16.43
C LEU A 244 14.61 -16.88 15.56
N LEU A 245 15.28 -17.09 14.42
CA LEU A 245 15.03 -18.23 13.53
C LEU A 245 15.70 -19.54 13.97
N SER A 246 16.63 -19.51 14.93
CA SER A 246 17.33 -20.68 15.46
C SER A 246 16.82 -21.15 16.83
N SER A 247 15.76 -20.53 17.36
CA SER A 247 15.13 -20.97 18.61
C SER A 247 14.43 -22.34 18.44
N PRO A 248 14.76 -23.38 19.24
CA PRO A 248 14.30 -24.77 19.01
C PRO A 248 12.82 -25.06 19.34
N THR A 249 11.95 -24.05 19.46
CA THR A 249 10.57 -24.25 19.94
C THR A 249 9.57 -24.63 18.84
N TRP A 250 9.97 -24.70 17.58
CA TRP A 250 9.16 -25.30 16.51
C TRP A 250 9.37 -26.81 16.43
N ARG A 251 8.66 -27.58 17.26
CA ARG A 251 8.43 -29.01 17.00
C ARG A 251 7.16 -29.18 16.16
N PRO A 252 7.19 -29.83 14.99
CA PRO A 252 5.97 -30.21 14.30
C PRO A 252 5.27 -31.32 15.08
N TYR A 253 4.03 -31.07 15.49
CA TYR A 253 3.14 -32.09 16.05
C TYR A 253 2.81 -33.11 14.95
N SER A 254 3.50 -34.25 14.97
CA SER A 254 3.17 -35.45 14.21
C SER A 254 2.41 -36.41 15.12
N ARG A 255 1.11 -36.61 14.83
CA ARG A 255 0.34 -37.87 14.95
C ARG A 255 -1.15 -37.58 14.79
N ALA A 256 -1.71 -37.97 13.64
CA ALA A 256 -3.11 -38.33 13.55
C ALA A 256 -3.16 -39.81 13.14
N SER A 257 -3.56 -40.67 14.09
CA SER A 257 -3.90 -42.06 13.84
C SER A 257 -5.11 -42.14 12.93
N TYR A 258 -4.97 -42.84 11.81
CA TYR A 258 -6.10 -43.41 11.10
C TYR A 258 -6.75 -44.48 11.98
N LYS A 259 -8.06 -44.38 12.22
CA LYS A 259 -8.90 -45.52 12.55
C LYS A 259 -9.78 -45.83 11.35
N GLN A 260 -9.75 -47.10 10.97
CA GLN A 260 -10.63 -47.76 10.01
C GLN A 260 -12.10 -47.63 10.42
#